data_AF-A0A7X1YE44-F1
#
_entry.id   AF-A0A7X1YE44-F1
#
_cell.length_a   1.000
_cell.length_b   1.000
_cell.length_c   1.000
_cell.angle_alpha   90.00
_cell.angle_beta   90.00
_cell.angle_gamma   90.00
#
_symmetry.space_group_name_H-M   'P 1'
#
loop_
_entity.id
_entity.type
_entity.pdbx_description
1 polymer ?
#
loop_
_entity_poly.entity_id
_entity_poly.type
_entity_poly.pdbx_seq_one_letter_code
_entity_poly.pdbx_strand_id
1 'polypeptide(L)'
;MTQGIHKLLIANRGEIAVRIIRAAQALGIPTVAACSEADVDSQAARMADEVHILGPARADKSYLNIEALIGALTATGANAVHPGYGFLSENADFAEAVLAAGAIFVGPSPDTIRRMGDKA
;
A
#
# COMPACT_ATOMS: atom_id res chain seq x y z
N MET A 1 -17.27 -13.89 7.99
CA MET A 1 -15.90 -14.33 8.35
C MET A 1 -14.96 -13.25 7.88
N THR A 2 -14.23 -12.57 8.77
CA THR A 2 -13.17 -11.62 8.36
C THR A 2 -12.06 -12.43 7.70
N GLN A 3 -11.82 -12.19 6.41
CA GLN A 3 -10.75 -12.82 5.67
C GLN A 3 -9.41 -12.36 6.26
N GLY A 4 -8.52 -13.31 6.59
CA GLY A 4 -7.18 -12.97 7.09
C GLY A 4 -6.31 -12.34 6.00
N ILE A 5 -5.31 -11.56 6.40
CA ILE A 5 -4.28 -11.04 5.46
C ILE A 5 -3.36 -12.20 5.10
N HIS A 6 -3.30 -12.56 3.81
CA HIS A 6 -2.43 -13.63 3.29
C HIS A 6 -1.34 -13.13 2.34
N LYS A 7 -1.47 -11.91 1.80
CA LYS A 7 -0.38 -11.19 1.14
C LYS A 7 -0.63 -9.68 1.26
N LEU A 8 0.38 -8.94 1.71
CA LEU A 8 0.30 -7.51 2.01
C LEU A 8 1.06 -6.69 0.97
N LEU A 9 0.36 -5.78 0.30
CA LEU A 9 0.98 -4.75 -0.53
C LEU A 9 1.29 -3.51 0.31
N ILE A 10 2.52 -3.02 0.22
CA ILE A 10 2.98 -1.82 0.91
C ILE A 10 2.93 -0.66 -0.09
N ALA A 11 1.98 0.25 0.12
CA ALA A 11 1.78 1.44 -0.73
C ALA A 11 2.56 2.65 -0.18
N ASN A 12 3.86 2.47 0.04
CA ASN A 12 4.74 3.52 0.57
C ASN A 12 6.21 3.20 0.22
N ARG A 13 7.14 4.08 0.63
CA ARG A 13 8.59 3.93 0.42
C ARG A 13 9.37 4.23 1.70
N GLY A 14 10.69 4.14 1.63
CA GLY A 14 11.57 4.55 2.72
C GLY A 14 11.44 3.67 3.96
N GLU A 15 11.62 4.27 5.13
CA GLU A 15 11.74 3.56 6.40
C GLU A 15 10.40 2.97 6.87
N ILE A 16 9.26 3.61 6.54
CA ILE A 16 7.95 3.10 6.92
C ILE A 16 7.63 1.82 6.15
N ALA A 17 8.01 1.76 4.87
CA ALA A 17 7.86 0.53 4.09
C ALA A 17 8.71 -0.61 4.69
N VAL A 18 9.97 -0.33 5.05
CA VAL A 18 10.84 -1.28 5.77
C VAL A 18 10.21 -1.75 7.08
N ARG A 19 9.64 -0.82 7.87
CA ARG A 19 9.01 -1.12 9.15
C ARG A 19 7.78 -2.01 9.00
N ILE A 20 6.96 -1.79 7.97
CA ILE A 20 5.78 -2.60 7.67
C ILE A 20 6.20 -3.99 7.21
N ILE A 21 7.16 -4.09 6.28
CA ILE A 21 7.68 -5.37 5.78
C ILE A 21 8.19 -6.24 6.94
N ARG A 22 8.97 -5.67 7.86
CA ARG A 22 9.45 -6.40 9.06
C ARG A 22 8.32 -6.96 9.91
N ALA A 23 7.24 -6.20 10.10
CA ALA A 23 6.09 -6.69 10.87
C ALA A 23 5.34 -7.80 10.14
N ALA A 24 5.11 -7.64 8.83
CA ALA A 24 4.49 -8.68 8.01
C ALA A 24 5.31 -9.98 8.03
N GLN A 25 6.64 -9.89 7.88
CA GLN A 25 7.56 -11.03 7.97
C GLN A 25 7.52 -11.70 9.35
N ALA A 26 7.50 -10.94 10.43
CA ALA A 26 7.37 -11.48 11.79
C ALA A 26 6.04 -12.24 12.01
N LEU A 27 5.01 -11.92 11.21
CA LEU A 27 3.71 -12.58 11.21
C LEU A 27 3.59 -13.68 10.14
N GLY A 28 4.64 -13.94 9.35
CA GLY A 28 4.62 -14.91 8.26
C GLY A 28 3.73 -14.50 7.08
N ILE A 29 3.50 -13.19 6.89
CA ILE A 29 2.69 -12.64 5.80
C ILE A 29 3.61 -12.24 4.64
N PRO A 30 3.46 -12.83 3.44
CA PRO A 30 4.14 -12.40 2.22
C PRO A 30 3.89 -10.93 1.88
N THR A 31 4.92 -10.27 1.34
CA THR A 31 4.94 -8.83 1.12
C THR A 31 5.22 -8.45 -0.32
N VAL A 32 4.56 -7.38 -0.77
CA VAL A 32 4.81 -6.74 -2.06
C VAL A 32 5.21 -5.28 -1.84
N ALA A 33 6.41 -4.90 -2.27
CA ALA A 33 6.80 -3.49 -2.34
C ALA A 33 6.28 -2.88 -3.66
N ALA A 34 5.30 -1.98 -3.56
CA ALA A 34 4.85 -1.18 -4.70
C ALA A 34 5.71 0.09 -4.79
N CYS A 35 6.57 0.20 -5.79
CA CYS A 35 7.57 1.27 -5.86
C CYS A 35 7.62 1.97 -7.22
N SER A 36 8.22 3.16 -7.26
CA SER A 36 8.58 3.78 -8.54
C SER A 36 9.78 3.08 -9.17
N GLU A 37 10.02 3.30 -10.46
CA GLU A 37 11.23 2.84 -11.16
C GLU A 37 12.52 3.27 -10.44
N ALA A 38 12.54 4.47 -9.85
CA ALA A 38 13.70 5.00 -9.14
C ALA A 38 13.97 4.31 -7.80
N ASP A 39 12.97 3.61 -7.25
CA ASP A 39 13.03 2.98 -5.93
C ASP A 39 13.12 1.44 -6.00
N VAL A 40 13.31 0.85 -7.19
CA VAL A 40 13.42 -0.61 -7.39
C VAL A 40 14.60 -1.22 -6.60
N ASP A 41 15.65 -0.44 -6.38
CA ASP A 41 16.84 -0.83 -5.60
C ASP A 41 16.81 -0.37 -4.14
N SER A 42 15.69 0.20 -3.69
CA SER A 42 15.54 0.69 -2.31
C SER A 42 15.62 -0.46 -1.29
N GLN A 43 15.96 -0.12 -0.05
CA GLN A 43 16.00 -1.10 1.04
C GLN A 43 14.64 -1.80 1.22
N ALA A 44 13.52 -1.10 1.04
CA ALA A 44 12.20 -1.69 1.12
C ALA A 44 11.97 -2.71 0.00
N ALA A 45 12.33 -2.38 -1.24
CA ALA A 45 12.19 -3.28 -2.39
C ALA A 45 13.05 -4.55 -2.22
N ARG A 46 14.29 -4.42 -1.75
CA ARG A 46 15.18 -5.57 -1.47
C ARG A 46 14.70 -6.46 -0.33
N MET A 47 13.88 -5.93 0.59
CA MET A 47 13.39 -6.67 1.75
C MET A 47 12.06 -7.38 1.50
N ALA A 48 11.25 -6.91 0.55
CA ALA A 48 9.97 -7.51 0.22
C ALA A 48 10.15 -8.83 -0.54
N ASP A 49 9.15 -9.71 -0.47
CA ASP A 49 9.15 -10.98 -1.19
C ASP A 49 8.92 -10.79 -2.70
N GLU A 50 8.22 -9.72 -3.06
CA GLU A 50 7.92 -9.33 -4.43
C GLU A 50 8.01 -7.80 -4.59
N VAL A 51 8.39 -7.34 -5.78
CA VAL A 51 8.44 -5.91 -6.13
C VAL A 51 7.55 -5.67 -7.34
N HIS A 52 6.69 -4.66 -7.27
CA HIS A 52 5.84 -4.22 -8.37
C HIS A 52 6.12 -2.76 -8.70
N ILE A 53 6.48 -2.47 -9.95
CA ILE A 53 6.79 -1.11 -10.41
C ILE A 53 5.48 -0.41 -10.79
N LEU A 54 5.17 0.67 -10.08
CA LEU A 54 3.95 1.47 -10.31
C LEU A 54 4.06 2.41 -11.51
N GLY A 55 5.28 2.84 -11.83
CA GLY A 55 5.54 3.85 -12.85
C GLY A 55 6.82 4.65 -12.58
N PRO A 56 7.02 5.77 -13.28
CA PRO A 56 8.26 6.55 -13.22
C PRO A 56 8.48 7.24 -11.87
N ALA A 57 9.67 7.80 -11.67
CA ALA A 57 10.14 8.37 -10.40
C ALA A 57 9.23 9.40 -9.74
N ARG A 58 8.40 10.13 -10.50
CA ARG A 58 7.53 11.17 -9.92
C ARG A 58 6.40 10.54 -9.12
N ALA A 59 6.17 11.04 -7.91
CA ALA A 59 5.15 10.51 -7.00
C ALA A 59 3.73 10.57 -7.56
N ASP A 60 3.37 11.63 -8.31
CA ASP A 60 2.07 11.77 -8.97
C ASP A 60 1.82 10.71 -10.07
N LYS A 61 2.88 10.06 -10.54
CA LYS A 61 2.84 8.98 -11.52
C LYS A 61 3.12 7.60 -10.92
N SER A 62 3.36 7.52 -9.60
CA SER A 62 3.68 6.28 -8.88
C SER A 62 2.93 6.22 -7.54
N TYR A 63 3.52 6.70 -6.45
CA TYR A 63 3.00 6.55 -5.07
C TYR A 63 1.65 7.23 -4.79
N LEU A 64 1.27 8.23 -5.59
CA LEU A 64 -0.02 8.94 -5.49
C LEU A 64 -1.02 8.48 -6.57
N ASN A 65 -0.65 7.48 -7.39
CA ASN A 65 -1.51 6.96 -8.44
C ASN A 65 -2.34 5.80 -7.92
N ILE A 66 -3.61 6.08 -7.57
CA ILE A 66 -4.57 5.10 -7.07
C ILE A 66 -4.76 3.95 -8.08
N GLU A 67 -4.92 4.26 -9.36
CA GLU A 67 -5.14 3.24 -10.41
C GLU A 67 -3.96 2.27 -10.49
N ALA A 68 -2.73 2.78 -10.47
CA ALA A 68 -1.53 1.95 -10.48
C ALA A 68 -1.44 1.05 -9.24
N LEU A 69 -1.80 1.56 -8.06
CA LEU A 69 -1.79 0.79 -6.82
C LEU A 69 -2.86 -0.31 -6.80
N ILE A 70 -4.07 -0.05 -7.31
CA ILE A 70 -5.12 -1.07 -7.46
C ILE A 70 -4.75 -2.11 -8.53
N GLY A 71 -4.10 -1.67 -9.61
CA GLY A 71 -3.52 -2.57 -10.62
C GLY A 71 -2.46 -3.50 -10.01
N ALA A 72 -1.55 -2.96 -9.19
CA ALA A 72 -0.53 -3.73 -8.49
C ALA A 72 -1.15 -4.74 -7.50
N LEU A 73 -2.16 -4.32 -6.74
CA LEU A 73 -2.92 -5.18 -5.84
C LEU A 73 -3.50 -6.39 -6.59
N THR A 74 -4.14 -6.14 -7.74
CA THR A 74 -4.73 -7.19 -8.59
C THR A 74 -3.66 -8.10 -9.20
N ALA A 75 -2.59 -7.53 -9.77
CA ALA A 75 -1.55 -8.28 -10.47
C ALA A 75 -0.75 -9.20 -9.55
N THR A 76 -0.53 -8.78 -8.30
CA THR A 76 0.29 -9.51 -7.32
C THR A 76 -0.51 -10.52 -6.49
N GLY A 77 -1.85 -10.46 -6.58
CA GLY A 77 -2.76 -11.26 -5.75
C GLY A 77 -2.69 -10.91 -4.27
N ALA A 78 -2.21 -9.72 -3.91
CA ALA A 78 -2.29 -9.22 -2.55
C ALA A 78 -3.76 -8.99 -2.15
N ASN A 79 -4.10 -9.23 -0.89
CA ASN A 79 -5.47 -9.04 -0.39
C ASN A 79 -5.58 -7.97 0.69
N ALA A 80 -4.48 -7.27 0.95
CA ALA A 80 -4.46 -6.13 1.84
C ALA A 80 -3.46 -5.09 1.36
N VAL A 81 -3.72 -3.82 1.68
CA VAL A 81 -2.84 -2.69 1.43
C VAL A 81 -2.54 -1.99 2.75
N HIS A 82 -1.27 -1.79 3.05
CA HIS A 82 -0.84 -0.90 4.14
C HIS A 82 -0.26 0.39 3.56
N PRO A 83 -0.84 1.56 3.86
CA PRO A 83 -0.42 2.82 3.24
C PRO A 83 0.71 3.54 3.99
N GLY A 84 1.22 3.00 5.10
CA GLY A 84 2.13 3.71 5.99
C GLY A 84 1.57 5.05 6.47
N TYR A 85 2.36 6.12 6.32
CA TYR A 85 1.97 7.50 6.58
C TYR A 85 2.36 8.40 5.40
N GLY A 86 1.78 9.60 5.30
CA GLY A 86 1.93 10.45 4.12
C GLY A 86 1.32 9.78 2.88
N PHE A 87 1.69 10.24 1.68
CA PHE A 87 1.12 9.78 0.40
C PHE A 87 -0.41 9.65 0.46
N LEU A 88 -0.95 8.44 0.29
CA LEU A 88 -2.38 8.15 0.27
C LEU A 88 -2.94 7.59 1.59
N SER A 89 -2.16 7.61 2.68
CA SER A 89 -2.59 7.06 3.98
C SER A 89 -3.83 7.72 4.59
N GLU A 90 -4.05 9.00 4.29
CA GLU A 90 -5.22 9.77 4.71
C GLU A 90 -6.13 10.12 3.52
N ASN A 91 -6.02 9.38 2.41
CA ASN A 91 -6.87 9.60 1.24
C ASN A 91 -8.08 8.63 1.28
N ALA A 92 -9.28 9.19 1.50
CA ALA A 92 -10.50 8.39 1.61
C ALA A 92 -10.84 7.65 0.30
N ASP A 93 -10.58 8.27 -0.85
CA ASP A 93 -10.89 7.68 -2.15
C ASP A 93 -9.98 6.48 -2.44
N PHE A 94 -8.73 6.53 -1.98
CA PHE A 94 -7.83 5.38 -2.04
C PHE A 94 -8.31 4.24 -1.15
N ALA A 95 -8.69 4.53 0.09
CA ALA A 95 -9.26 3.52 0.99
C ALA A 95 -10.52 2.89 0.40
N GLU A 96 -11.40 3.69 -0.20
CA GLU A 96 -12.61 3.21 -0.87
C GLU A 96 -12.29 2.34 -2.10
N ALA A 97 -11.31 2.75 -2.91
CA ALA A 97 -10.86 1.95 -4.07
C ALA A 97 -10.29 0.59 -3.65
N VAL A 98 -9.53 0.52 -2.56
CA VAL A 98 -9.00 -0.75 -2.01
C VAL A 98 -10.15 -1.67 -1.55
N LEU A 99 -11.14 -1.12 -0.85
CA LEU A 99 -12.32 -1.89 -0.41
C LEU A 99 -13.18 -2.35 -1.60
N ALA A 100 -13.36 -1.49 -2.61
CA ALA A 100 -14.09 -1.82 -3.83
C ALA A 100 -13.40 -2.91 -4.66
N ALA A 101 -12.06 -2.98 -4.59
CA ALA A 101 -11.28 -4.08 -5.17
C ALA A 101 -11.35 -5.39 -4.35
N GLY A 102 -12.11 -5.42 -3.25
CA GLY A 102 -12.28 -6.60 -2.40
C GLY A 102 -11.09 -6.86 -1.46
N ALA A 103 -10.19 -5.90 -1.29
CA ALA A 103 -9.03 -6.02 -0.41
C ALA A 103 -9.21 -5.25 0.90
N ILE A 104 -8.35 -5.57 1.87
CA ILE A 104 -8.33 -4.94 3.19
C ILE A 104 -7.48 -3.67 3.13
N PHE A 105 -8.07 -2.53 3.48
CA PHE A 105 -7.30 -1.33 3.79
C PHE A 105 -6.84 -1.38 5.25
N VAL A 106 -5.52 -1.41 5.49
CA VAL A 106 -4.96 -1.41 6.86
C VAL A 106 -4.98 0.02 7.40
N GLY A 107 -6.15 0.43 7.90
CA GLY A 107 -6.41 1.76 8.41
C GLY A 107 -7.89 1.96 8.79
N PRO A 108 -8.29 3.20 9.12
CA PRO A 108 -9.70 3.52 9.37
C PRO A 108 -10.56 3.42 8.10
N SER A 109 -11.89 3.41 8.26
CA SER A 109 -12.82 3.40 7.11
C SER A 109 -12.75 4.69 6.30
N PRO A 110 -13.11 4.67 4.99
CA PRO A 110 -13.15 5.88 4.15
C PRO A 110 -13.94 7.03 4.80
N ASP A 111 -15.11 6.73 5.38
CA ASP A 111 -15.93 7.71 6.08
C ASP A 111 -15.24 8.32 7.31
N THR A 112 -14.49 7.50 8.05
CA THR A 112 -13.69 8.00 9.18
C THR A 112 -12.57 8.91 8.70
N ILE A 113 -11.89 8.55 7.60
CA ILE A 113 -10.85 9.39 6.99
C ILE A 113 -11.43 10.74 6.57
N ARG A 114 -12.58 10.76 5.87
CA ARG A 114 -13.26 12.01 5.47
C ARG A 114 -13.57 12.90 6.67
N ARG A 115 -14.14 12.31 7.73
CA ARG A 115 -14.52 13.05 8.95
C ARG A 115 -13.32 13.60 9.72
N MET A 116 -12.19 12.90 9.70
CA MET A 116 -10.97 13.33 10.40
C MET A 116 -10.12 14.31 9.58
N GLY A 117 -10.23 14.27 8.25
CA GLY A 117 -9.54 15.18 7.34
C GLY A 117 -10.12 16.59 7.33
N ASP A 118 -11.40 16.74 7.68
CA ASP A 118 -12.04 18.04 7.89
C ASP A 118 -11.57 18.65 9.22
N LYS A 119 -10.85 19.77 9.14
CA LYS A 119 -10.29 20.50 10.29
C LYS A 119 -11.05 21.79 10.60
N ALA A 120 -12.20 22.00 9.96
CA ALA A 120 -13.07 23.15 10.16
C ALA A 120 -13.91 23.05 11.45
#